data_AF-A0A7X8U6K3-F1
#
_entry.id   AF-A0A7X8U6K3-F1
#
_cell.length_a   1.000
_cell.length_b   1.000
_cell.length_c   1.000
_cell.angle_alpha   90.00
_cell.angle_beta   90.00
_cell.angle_gamma   90.00
#
_symmetry.space_group_name_H-M   'P 1'
#
loop_
_entity.id
_entity.type
_entity.pdbx_description
1 polymer ?
#
loop_
_entity_poly.entity_id
_entity_poly.type
_entity_poly.pdbx_seq_one_letter_code
_entity_poly.pdbx_strand_id
1 'polypeptide(L)'
;HLMAAFRSTLEEAVDADLLLHVADLSDPNLLEKIAVVEEVLRELGADQERILTVFNKADRLDNPPLPGHHGLVVSALTGQGIDTLLTRLESLFAET
;
A
#
# COMPACT_ATOMS: atom_id res chain seq x y z
N HIS A 1 -15.54 -2.87 -21.91
CA HIS A 1 -16.41 -2.82 -20.72
C HIS A 1 -15.67 -3.08 -19.41
N LEU A 2 -14.85 -4.14 -19.29
CA LEU A 2 -14.07 -4.41 -18.08
C LEU A 2 -13.09 -3.28 -17.71
N MET A 3 -12.37 -2.71 -18.68
CA MET A 3 -11.43 -1.60 -18.42
C MET A 3 -12.12 -0.33 -17.90
N ALA A 4 -13.36 -0.05 -18.34
CA ALA A 4 -14.11 1.12 -17.88
C ALA A 4 -14.64 0.92 -16.45
N ALA A 5 -15.14 -0.29 -16.13
CA ALA A 5 -15.58 -0.62 -14.78
C ALA A 5 -14.41 -0.60 -13.78
N PHE A 6 -13.23 -1.08 -14.19
CA PHE A 6 -12.03 -1.09 -13.36
C PHE A 6 -11.50 0.32 -13.07
N ARG A 7 -11.54 1.21 -14.09
CA ARG A 7 -11.17 2.61 -13.93
C ARG A 7 -12.12 3.34 -12.98
N SER A 8 -13.44 3.16 -13.11
CA SER A 8 -14.41 3.80 -12.22
C SER A 8 -14.22 3.42 -10.75
N THR A 9 -13.89 2.15 -10.45
CA THR A 9 -13.61 1.72 -9.07
C THR A 9 -12.30 2.26 -8.53
N LEU A 10 -11.31 2.51 -9.39
CA LEU A 10 -10.05 3.14 -8.98
C LEU A 10 -10.21 4.65 -8.78
N GLU A 11 -11.01 5.31 -9.61
CA GLU A 11 -11.36 6.72 -9.44
C GLU A 11 -12.06 6.96 -8.10
N GLU A 12 -12.99 6.09 -7.68
CA GLU A 12 -13.60 6.15 -6.35
C GLU A 12 -12.57 5.90 -5.21
N ALA A 13 -11.61 5.00 -5.42
CA ALA A 13 -10.58 4.72 -4.42
C ALA A 13 -9.60 5.89 -4.22
N VAL A 14 -9.38 6.71 -5.25
CA VAL A 14 -8.52 7.89 -5.19
C VAL A 14 -9.08 9.01 -4.32
N ASP A 15 -10.41 9.09 -4.18
CA ASP A 15 -11.08 10.07 -3.33
C ASP A 15 -11.06 9.70 -1.83
N ALA A 16 -10.49 8.55 -1.46
CA ALA A 16 -10.41 8.12 -0.07
C ALA A 16 -9.54 9.06 0.80
N ASP A 17 -9.89 9.16 2.09
CA ASP A 17 -9.06 9.89 3.07
C ASP A 17 -7.68 9.25 3.25
N LEU A 18 -7.58 7.93 3.00
CA LEU A 18 -6.34 7.17 3.01
C LEU A 18 -6.42 6.00 2.02
N LEU A 19 -5.36 5.80 1.25
CA LEU A 19 -5.20 4.66 0.35
C LEU A 19 -4.06 3.76 0.82
N LEU A 20 -4.35 2.47 1.02
CA LEU A 20 -3.31 1.47 1.32
C LEU A 20 -2.82 0.81 0.04
N HIS A 21 -1.57 1.08 -0.33
CA HIS A 21 -0.90 0.39 -1.43
C HIS A 21 -0.21 -0.88 -0.90
N VAL A 22 -0.90 -2.01 -0.99
CA VAL A 22 -0.37 -3.30 -0.50
C VAL A 22 0.49 -3.97 -1.56
N ALA A 23 1.78 -4.17 -1.26
CA ALA A 23 2.76 -4.77 -2.16
C ALA A 23 3.30 -6.10 -1.60
N ASP A 24 3.49 -7.11 -2.45
CA ASP A 24 4.04 -8.42 -2.04
C ASP A 24 5.57 -8.34 -1.90
N LEU A 25 6.05 -8.30 -0.66
CA LEU A 25 7.48 -8.16 -0.36
C LEU A 25 8.32 -9.34 -0.86
N SER A 26 7.70 -10.51 -1.05
CA SER A 26 8.39 -11.72 -1.54
C SER A 26 8.52 -11.78 -3.07
N ASP A 27 7.96 -10.80 -3.77
CA ASP A 27 7.95 -10.77 -5.23
C ASP A 27 9.28 -10.23 -5.79
N PRO A 28 9.97 -10.96 -6.68
CA PRO A 28 11.21 -10.47 -7.30
C PRO A 28 11.00 -9.20 -8.14
N ASN A 29 9.78 -8.95 -8.62
CA ASN A 29 9.42 -7.78 -9.41
C ASN A 29 8.73 -6.69 -8.57
N LEU A 30 8.88 -6.72 -7.24
CA LEU A 30 8.24 -5.77 -6.30
C LEU A 30 8.38 -4.31 -6.74
N LEU A 31 9.60 -3.87 -7.06
CA LEU A 31 9.87 -2.47 -7.42
C LEU A 31 9.18 -2.06 -8.72
N GLU A 32 9.17 -2.93 -9.72
CA GLU A 32 8.48 -2.67 -10.98
C GLU A 32 6.97 -2.56 -10.76
N LYS A 33 6.40 -3.48 -9.97
CA LYS A 33 4.96 -3.45 -9.65
C LYS A 33 4.57 -2.21 -8.87
N ILE A 34 5.37 -1.80 -7.90
CA ILE A 34 5.15 -0.56 -7.15
C ILE A 34 5.15 0.63 -8.12
N ALA A 35 6.17 0.74 -8.98
CA ALA A 35 6.27 1.85 -9.92
C ALA A 35 5.07 1.93 -10.88
N VAL A 36 4.58 0.79 -11.37
CA VAL A 36 3.39 0.73 -12.23
C VAL A 36 2.15 1.21 -11.47
N VAL A 37 1.94 0.79 -10.23
CA VAL A 37 0.78 1.23 -9.43
C VAL A 37 0.87 2.71 -9.09
N GLU A 38 2.06 3.20 -8.71
CA GLU A 38 2.30 4.62 -8.45
C GLU A 38 2.06 5.49 -9.69
N GLU A 39 2.42 5.02 -10.88
CA GLU A 39 2.11 5.71 -12.15
C GLU A 39 0.60 5.79 -12.37
N VAL A 40 -0.13 4.68 -12.21
CA VAL A 40 -1.59 4.65 -12.36
C VAL A 40 -2.27 5.58 -11.35
N LEU A 41 -1.87 5.54 -10.07
CA LEU A 41 -2.43 6.41 -9.04
C LEU A 41 -2.16 7.90 -9.33
N ARG A 42 -0.98 8.21 -9.86
CA ARG A 42 -0.62 9.57 -10.28
C ARG A 42 -1.44 10.05 -11.47
N GLU A 43 -1.66 9.20 -12.47
CA GLU A 43 -2.53 9.51 -13.63
C GLU A 43 -3.98 9.75 -13.22
N LEU A 44 -4.44 9.09 -12.15
CA LEU A 44 -5.76 9.27 -11.58
C LEU A 44 -5.85 10.49 -10.63
N GLY A 45 -4.74 11.16 -10.33
CA GLY A 45 -4.71 12.35 -9.49
C GLY A 45 -4.68 12.08 -7.98
N ALA A 46 -4.23 10.89 -7.55
CA ALA A 46 -4.14 10.55 -6.14
C ALA A 46 -3.18 11.45 -5.35
N ASP A 47 -3.63 11.90 -4.19
CA ASP A 47 -2.80 12.62 -3.22
C ASP A 47 -1.75 11.67 -2.63
N GLN A 48 -0.49 11.90 -3.00
CA GLN A 48 0.61 11.01 -2.61
C GLN A 48 0.86 11.00 -1.10
N GLU A 49 0.48 12.07 -0.38
CA GLU A 49 0.61 12.13 1.07
C GLU A 49 -0.42 11.24 1.79
N ARG A 50 -1.49 10.84 1.09
CA ARG A 50 -2.54 9.93 1.59
C ARG A 50 -2.32 8.47 1.20
N ILE A 51 -1.21 8.15 0.55
CA ILE A 51 -0.88 6.78 0.17
C ILE A 51 0.11 6.21 1.18
N LEU A 52 -0.31 5.14 1.86
CA LEU A 52 0.56 4.37 2.74
C LEU A 52 0.89 3.03 2.10
N THR A 53 2.18 2.81 1.81
CA THR A 53 2.66 1.55 1.24
C THR A 53 2.85 0.50 2.32
N VAL A 54 2.20 -0.65 2.14
CA VAL A 54 2.22 -1.79 3.07
C VAL A 54 2.85 -3.00 2.37
N PHE A 55 4.05 -3.36 2.80
CA PHE A 55 4.82 -4.50 2.31
C PHE A 55 4.34 -5.79 3.00
N ASN A 56 3.43 -6.50 2.34
CA ASN A 56 2.82 -7.74 2.83
C ASN A 56 3.67 -8.99 2.51
N LYS A 57 3.30 -10.12 3.11
CA LYS A 57 3.92 -11.44 2.96
C LYS A 57 5.34 -11.55 3.54
N ALA A 58 5.61 -10.80 4.60
CA ALA A 58 6.87 -10.86 5.33
C ALA A 58 7.23 -12.27 5.84
N ASP A 59 6.23 -13.12 6.08
CA ASP A 59 6.38 -14.52 6.50
C ASP A 59 7.15 -15.40 5.49
N ARG A 60 7.29 -14.93 4.24
CA ARG A 60 8.02 -15.64 3.18
C ARG A 60 9.50 -15.29 3.12
N LEU A 61 9.99 -14.41 4.00
CA LEU A 61 11.36 -13.92 4.04
C LEU A 61 11.95 -14.13 5.43
N ASP A 62 13.15 -14.70 5.49
CA ASP A 62 13.86 -14.88 6.78
C ASP A 62 14.31 -13.55 7.38
N ASN A 63 14.69 -12.59 6.52
CA ASN A 63 15.08 -11.24 6.91
C ASN A 63 14.46 -10.26 5.91
N PRO A 64 13.19 -9.85 6.10
CA PRO A 64 12.56 -8.89 5.22
C PRO A 64 13.35 -7.57 5.25
N PRO A 65 13.62 -6.96 4.08
CA PRO A 65 14.29 -5.67 4.05
C PRO A 65 13.44 -4.63 4.77
N LEU A 66 14.06 -3.77 5.55
CA LEU A 66 13.37 -2.59 6.09
C LEU A 66 13.05 -1.68 4.91
N PRO A 67 11.77 -1.42 4.60
CA PRO A 67 11.43 -0.43 3.61
C PRO A 67 11.93 0.94 4.06
N GLY A 68 12.15 1.84 3.10
CA GLY A 68 12.48 3.24 3.40
C GLY A 68 11.40 3.91 4.27
N HIS A 69 11.63 5.17 4.64
CA HIS A 69 10.95 5.92 5.72
C HIS A 69 9.40 5.96 5.74
N HIS A 70 8.70 5.41 4.73
CA HIS A 70 7.24 5.50 4.61
C HIS A 70 6.54 4.13 4.46
N GLY A 71 7.27 3.01 4.50
CA GLY A 71 6.69 1.68 4.33
C GLY A 71 6.49 0.91 5.63
N LEU A 72 5.41 0.14 5.74
CA LEU A 72 5.21 -0.82 6.84
C LEU A 72 5.30 -2.26 6.35
N VAL A 73 6.07 -3.09 7.05
CA VAL A 73 6.19 -4.52 6.75
C VAL A 73 5.19 -5.30 7.58
N VAL A 74 4.37 -6.12 6.90
CA VAL A 74 3.37 -6.96 7.54
C VAL A 74 3.37 -8.37 6.95
N SER A 75 2.82 -9.31 7.72
CA SER A 75 2.25 -10.53 7.16
C SER A 75 0.77 -10.56 7.54
N ALA A 76 -0.09 -10.36 6.54
CA ALA A 76 -1.53 -10.54 6.71
C ALA A 76 -1.88 -12.00 7.05
N LEU A 77 -1.00 -12.96 6.76
CA LEU A 77 -1.21 -14.38 7.06
C LEU A 77 -0.95 -14.69 8.54
N THR A 78 0.15 -14.18 9.09
CA THR A 78 0.55 -14.48 10.49
C THR A 78 0.09 -13.43 11.49
N GLY A 79 -0.32 -12.25 11.02
CA GLY A 79 -0.63 -11.08 11.85
C GLY A 79 0.60 -10.24 12.21
N GLN A 80 1.81 -10.64 11.80
CA GLN A 80 3.02 -9.85 12.04
C GLN A 80 2.87 -8.43 11.49
N GLY A 81 3.18 -7.43 12.32
CA GLY A 81 3.18 -6.01 11.92
C GLY A 81 1.79 -5.37 11.81
N ILE A 82 0.70 -6.12 11.99
CA ILE A 82 -0.67 -5.57 11.92
C ILE A 82 -0.95 -4.58 13.04
N ASP A 83 -0.49 -4.84 14.28
CA ASP A 83 -0.67 -3.90 15.39
C ASP A 83 0.06 -2.57 15.14
N THR A 84 1.25 -2.62 14.54
CA THR A 84 2.00 -1.43 14.12
C THR A 84 1.27 -0.68 13.02
N LEU A 85 0.70 -1.40 12.05
CA LEU A 85 -0.15 -0.80 11.00
C LEU A 85 -1.35 -0.10 11.63
N LEU A 86 -2.10 -0.75 12.51
CA LEU A 86 -3.26 -0.16 13.18
C LEU A 86 -2.86 1.09 13.98
N THR A 87 -1.79 1.03 14.76
CA THR A 87 -1.26 2.18 15.51
C THR A 87 -0.91 3.35 14.58
N ARG A 88 -0.31 3.07 13.43
CA ARG A 88 0.02 4.10 12.43
C ARG A 88 -1.24 4.71 11.81
N LEU A 89 -2.24 3.88 11.49
CA LEU A 89 -3.53 4.35 10.98
C LEU A 89 -4.23 5.26 11.99
N GLU A 90 -4.30 4.84 13.25
CA GLU A 90 -4.86 5.64 14.34
C GLU A 90 -4.16 7.00 14.46
N SER A 91 -2.83 7.03 14.35
CA SER A 91 -2.06 8.29 14.42
C SER A 91 -2.37 9.21 13.24
N LEU A 92 -2.48 8.67 12.01
CA LEU A 92 -2.80 9.45 10.82
C LEU A 92 -4.17 10.12 10.92
N PHE A 93 -5.18 9.38 11.38
CA PHE A 93 -6.54 9.92 11.54
C PHE A 93 -6.70 10.83 12.76
N ALA A 94 -5.83 10.72 13.78
CA ALA A 94 -5.84 11.63 14.92
C ALA A 94 -5.25 13.03 14.60
N GLU A 95 -4.47 13.14 13.51
CA GLU A 95 -3.86 14.38 13.04
C GLU A 95 -4.77 15.19 12.08
N THR A 96 -5.94 14.65 11.72
CA THR A 96 -6.91 15.26 10.79
C THR A 96 -8.09 15.87 11.54
#